data_AF-A0A9Q3C611-F1
#
_entry.id   AF-A0A9Q3C611-F1
#
_cell.length_a   1.000
_cell.length_b   1.000
_cell.length_c   1.000
_cell.angle_alpha   90.00
_cell.angle_beta   90.00
_cell.angle_gamma   90.00
#
_symmetry.space_group_name_H-M   'P 1'
#
loop_
_entity.id
_entity.type
_entity.pdbx_description
1 polymer ?
#
loop_
_entity_poly.entity_id
_entity_poly.type
_entity_poly.pdbx_seq_one_letter_code
_entity_poly.pdbx_strand_id
1 'polypeptide(L)'
;MTVCIDHAQHPLIIDSGAHCSIVAREYLDKHFPNWKKQLFPTKAKNFKSSSGKMKSFGTIIKEIIILHRKGNIRLNPEFVVLEDAHIQGFLLGKD
;
A
#
# COMPACT_ATOMS: atom_id res chain seq x y z
N MET A 1 2.10 1.90 12.83
CA MET A 1 1.15 0.99 13.52
C MET A 1 1.13 -0.35 12.79
N THR A 2 0.36 -1.35 13.24
CA THR A 2 0.20 -2.63 12.51
C THR A 2 -1.24 -2.85 12.06
N VAL A 3 -1.39 -3.54 10.94
CA VAL A 3 -2.67 -4.01 10.40
C VAL A 3 -2.59 -5.47 10.04
N CYS A 4 -3.72 -6.15 10.03
CA CYS A 4 -3.83 -7.52 9.54
C CYS A 4 -4.19 -7.50 8.05
N ILE A 5 -3.41 -8.21 7.23
CA ILE A 5 -3.61 -8.40 5.78
C ILE A 5 -3.32 -9.88 5.52
N ASP A 6 -4.21 -10.57 4.81
CA ASP A 6 -4.08 -12.01 4.51
C ASP A 6 -3.73 -12.85 5.77
N HIS A 7 -4.35 -12.51 6.91
CA HIS A 7 -4.14 -13.12 8.24
C HIS A 7 -2.77 -12.90 8.91
N ALA A 8 -1.90 -12.07 8.34
CA ALA A 8 -0.60 -11.72 8.91
C ALA A 8 -0.52 -10.23 9.31
N GLN A 9 0.31 -9.91 10.30
CA GLN A 9 0.54 -8.53 10.72
C GLN A 9 1.58 -7.84 9.83
N HIS A 10 1.24 -6.66 9.35
CA HIS A 10 2.11 -5.83 8.53
C HIS A 10 2.17 -4.39 9.08
N PRO A 11 3.32 -3.70 8.96
CA PRO A 11 3.41 -2.29 9.29
C PRO A 11 2.51 -1.46 8.36
N LEU A 12 1.81 -0.51 8.96
CA LEU A 12 1.04 0.54 8.27
C LEU A 12 1.47 1.91 8.79
N ILE A 13 1.69 2.82 7.86
CA ILE A 13 1.84 4.26 8.09
C ILE A 13 0.54 4.93 7.63
N ILE A 14 -0.03 5.79 8.47
CA ILE A 14 -1.13 6.67 8.05
C ILE A 14 -0.50 8.03 7.81
N ASP A 15 -0.57 8.54 6.58
CA ASP A 15 0.08 9.77 6.17
C ASP A 15 -0.91 10.72 5.49
N SER A 16 -1.36 11.74 6.21
CA SER A 16 -2.26 12.77 5.69
C SER A 16 -1.57 13.72 4.69
N GLY A 17 -0.25 13.68 4.58
CA GLY A 17 0.52 14.35 3.53
C GLY A 17 0.47 13.60 2.20
N ALA A 18 0.25 12.29 2.21
CA ALA A 18 0.14 11.47 1.02
C ALA A 18 -1.24 11.60 0.37
N HIS A 19 -1.27 11.84 -0.94
CA HIS A 19 -2.53 11.90 -1.69
C HIS A 19 -3.11 10.50 -1.91
N CYS A 20 -2.27 9.48 -2.07
CA CYS A 20 -2.70 8.12 -2.39
C CYS A 20 -2.01 7.12 -1.47
N SER A 21 -2.65 5.98 -1.29
CA SER A 21 -2.07 4.84 -0.61
C SER A 21 -1.03 4.16 -1.50
N ILE A 22 0.11 3.78 -0.92
CA ILE A 22 1.24 3.21 -1.65
C ILE A 22 1.85 2.00 -0.95
N VAL A 23 2.53 1.16 -1.73
CA VAL A 23 3.35 0.06 -1.23
C VAL A 23 4.56 -0.15 -2.14
N ALA A 24 5.69 -0.53 -1.55
CA ALA A 24 6.90 -0.84 -2.31
C ALA A 24 6.78 -2.20 -3.01
N ARG A 25 7.21 -2.28 -4.28
CA ARG A 25 7.28 -3.53 -5.03
C ARG A 25 8.08 -4.60 -4.30
N GLU A 26 9.24 -4.23 -3.75
CA GLU A 26 10.12 -5.16 -3.01
C GLU A 26 9.43 -5.75 -1.78
N TYR A 27 8.61 -4.94 -1.09
CA TYR A 27 7.86 -5.41 0.06
C TYR A 27 6.79 -6.43 -0.35
N LEU A 28 6.10 -6.18 -1.47
CA LEU A 28 5.14 -7.13 -2.02
C LEU A 28 5.80 -8.43 -2.51
N ASP A 29 6.92 -8.34 -3.21
CA ASP A 29 7.67 -9.51 -3.69
C ASP A 29 8.10 -10.42 -2.52
N LYS A 30 8.43 -9.84 -1.36
CA LYS A 30 8.83 -10.58 -0.16
C LYS A 30 7.65 -11.22 0.58
N HIS A 31 6.52 -10.52 0.68
CA HIS A 31 5.43 -10.91 1.59
C HIS A 31 4.18 -11.46 0.90
N PHE A 32 4.00 -11.21 -0.40
CA PHE A 32 2.79 -11.52 -1.14
C PHE A 32 3.11 -12.12 -2.53
N PRO A 33 3.66 -13.34 -2.65
CA PRO A 33 4.26 -13.85 -3.89
C PRO A 33 3.34 -13.86 -5.14
N ASN A 34 2.02 -13.82 -4.96
CA ASN A 34 1.04 -13.78 -6.05
C ASN A 34 0.44 -12.38 -6.32
N TRP A 35 0.97 -11.31 -5.72
CA TRP A 35 0.39 -9.96 -5.82
C TRP A 35 0.24 -9.46 -7.26
N LYS A 36 1.14 -9.87 -8.16
CA LYS A 36 1.09 -9.49 -9.59
C LYS A 36 -0.17 -9.97 -10.31
N LYS A 37 -0.83 -11.03 -9.83
CA LYS A 37 -2.12 -11.51 -10.37
C LYS A 37 -3.29 -10.59 -10.02
N GLN A 38 -3.11 -9.74 -9.01
CA GLN A 38 -4.09 -8.77 -8.52
C GLN A 38 -3.79 -7.35 -9.04
N LEU A 39 -2.85 -7.23 -9.98
CA LEU A 39 -2.40 -5.95 -10.51
C LEU A 39 -3.41 -5.40 -11.52
N PHE A 40 -3.86 -4.19 -11.25
CA PHE A 40 -4.62 -3.37 -12.18
C PHE A 40 -3.69 -2.34 -12.84
N PRO A 41 -3.91 -2.03 -14.13
CA PRO A 41 -3.20 -0.95 -14.79
C PRO A 41 -3.49 0.37 -14.08
N THR A 42 -2.44 1.10 -13.71
CA THR A 42 -2.60 2.41 -13.08
C THR A 42 -3.07 3.45 -14.09
N LYS A 43 -4.03 4.30 -13.71
CA LYS A 43 -4.42 5.49 -14.47
C LYS A 43 -3.45 6.66 -14.25
N ALA A 44 -2.66 6.62 -13.18
CA ALA A 44 -1.80 7.72 -12.77
C ALA A 44 -0.37 7.52 -13.29
N LYS A 45 0.10 8.46 -14.11
CA LYS A 45 1.42 8.39 -14.78
C LYS A 45 2.55 9.08 -14.03
N ASN A 46 2.26 9.93 -13.04
CA ASN A 46 3.25 10.81 -12.42
C ASN A 46 3.08 10.88 -10.89
N PHE A 47 3.78 10.01 -10.16
CA PHE A 47 3.89 10.12 -8.71
C PHE A 47 5.07 11.04 -8.35
N LYS A 48 4.84 11.97 -7.43
CA LYS A 48 5.86 12.84 -6.86
C LYS A 48 5.95 12.58 -5.36
N SER A 49 7.14 12.26 -4.89
CA SER A 49 7.51 12.32 -3.47
C SER A 49 8.33 13.58 -3.22
N SER A 50 8.62 13.84 -1.93
CA SER A 50 9.61 14.84 -1.51
C SER A 50 11.01 14.57 -2.10
N SER A 51 11.31 13.32 -2.47
CA SER A 51 12.59 12.88 -3.04
C SER A 51 12.63 12.88 -4.57
N GLY A 52 11.54 13.21 -5.26
CA GLY A 52 11.50 13.33 -6.72
C GLY A 52 10.35 12.59 -7.39
N LYS A 53 10.55 12.20 -8.66
CA LYS A 53 9.56 11.42 -9.43
C LYS A 53 9.69 9.94 -9.08
N MET A 54 8.56 9.27 -8.87
CA MET A 54 8.51 7.83 -8.60
C MET A 54 7.83 7.10 -9.77
N LYS A 55 8.35 5.91 -10.09
CA LYS A 55 7.74 5.01 -11.07
C LYS A 55 6.73 4.12 -10.40
N SER A 56 5.54 4.04 -11.00
CA SER A 56 4.49 3.13 -10.57
C SER A 56 4.40 1.92 -11.50
N PHE A 57 4.30 0.74 -10.91
CA PHE A 57 4.11 -0.53 -11.63
C PHE A 57 2.63 -0.77 -11.96
N GLY A 58 1.73 -0.35 -11.06
CA GLY A 58 0.28 -0.54 -11.18
C GLY A 58 -0.40 -0.29 -9.83
N THR A 59 -1.65 -0.72 -9.71
CA THR A 59 -2.43 -0.61 -8.48
C THR A 59 -2.90 -1.98 -8.05
N ILE A 60 -2.91 -2.26 -6.74
CA ILE A 60 -3.54 -3.44 -6.16
C ILE A 60 -4.59 -3.02 -5.13
N ILE A 61 -5.63 -3.83 -4.95
CA ILE A 61 -6.58 -3.65 -3.86
C ILE A 61 -6.27 -4.68 -2.78
N LYS A 62 -6.11 -4.23 -1.53
CA LYS A 62 -5.85 -5.12 -0.39
C LYS A 62 -6.76 -4.79 0.78
N GLU A 63 -7.41 -5.81 1.34
CA GLU A 63 -8.11 -5.66 2.61
C GLU A 63 -7.08 -5.43 3.72
N ILE A 64 -7.25 -4.32 4.43
CA ILE A 64 -6.53 -4.05 5.67
C ILE A 64 -7.52 -4.10 6.83
N ILE A 65 -7.16 -4.82 7.88
CA ILE A 65 -7.94 -4.93 9.10
C ILE A 65 -7.17 -4.23 10.22
N ILE A 66 -7.68 -3.08 10.66
CA ILE A 66 -7.17 -2.38 11.84
C ILE A 66 -7.87 -2.99 13.05
N LEU A 67 -7.10 -3.70 13.89
CA LEU A 67 -7.59 -4.28 15.12
C LEU A 67 -7.79 -3.17 16.16
N HIS A 68 -9.04 -2.92 16.55
CA HIS A 68 -9.37 -1.90 17.53
C HIS A 68 -10.25 -2.48 18.65
N ARG A 69 -10.04 -2.01 19.88
CA ARG A 69 -10.62 -2.60 21.11
C ARG A 69 -12.15 -2.65 21.11
N LYS A 70 -12.82 -1.76 20.37
CA LYS A 70 -14.28 -1.66 20.28
C LYS A 70 -14.87 -2.33 19.03
N GLY A 71 -14.04 -3.01 18.24
CA GLY A 71 -14.42 -3.61 16.97
C GLY A 71 -13.37 -3.33 15.90
N ASN A 72 -13.19 -4.29 14.99
CA ASN A 72 -12.22 -4.17 13.91
C ASN A 72 -12.74 -3.25 12.81
N ILE A 73 -11.85 -2.43 12.26
CA ILE A 73 -12.14 -1.63 11.07
C ILE A 73 -11.56 -2.38 9.87
N ARG A 74 -12.39 -2.62 8.85
CA ARG A 74 -11.97 -3.24 7.59
C ARG A 74 -12.05 -2.21 6.48
N LEU A 75 -10.96 -2.05 5.72
CA LEU A 75 -10.87 -1.14 4.59
C LEU A 75 -10.31 -1.90 3.39
N ASN A 76 -10.73 -1.55 2.18
CA ASN A 76 -10.20 -2.10 0.93
C ASN A 76 -9.54 -1.00 0.07
N PRO A 77 -8.47 -0.35 0.57
CA PRO A 77 -7.80 0.71 -0.18
C PRO A 77 -7.12 0.20 -1.46
N GLU A 78 -6.99 1.11 -2.41
CA GLU A 78 -6.17 0.97 -3.60
C GLU A 78 -4.73 1.37 -3.29
N PHE A 79 -3.79 0.42 -3.33
CA PHE A 79 -2.38 0.72 -3.17
C PHE A 79 -1.69 0.83 -4.51
N VAL A 80 -1.10 1.98 -4.78
CA VAL A 80 -0.17 2.14 -5.90
C VAL A 80 1.12 1.42 -5.55
N VAL A 81 1.52 0.50 -6.42
CA VAL A 81 2.79 -0.22 -6.31
C VAL A 81 3.88 0.63 -6.93
N LEU A 82 4.84 1.07 -6.10
CA LEU A 82 5.98 1.86 -6.53
C LEU A 82 7.20 0.96 -6.74
N GLU A 83 7.91 1.16 -7.84
CA GLU A 83 9.11 0.38 -8.18
C GLU A 83 10.30 0.74 -7.30
N ASP A 84 10.50 2.05 -7.07
CA ASP A 84 11.72 2.63 -6.49
C ASP A 84 11.50 3.14 -5.05
N ALA A 85 10.45 2.69 -4.36
CA ALA A 85 10.13 3.11 -3.00
C ALA A 85 10.79 2.20 -1.95
N HIS A 86 11.35 2.80 -0.91
CA HIS A 86 11.97 2.09 0.22
C HIS A 86 11.11 2.17 1.48
N ILE A 87 9.89 1.65 1.41
CA ILE A 87 8.95 1.61 2.55
C ILE A 87 8.83 0.16 3.05
N GLN A 88 9.01 -0.05 4.34
CA GLN A 88 8.88 -1.36 4.99
C GLN A 88 7.44 -1.59 5.48
N GLY A 89 6.49 -1.66 4.55
CA GLY A 89 5.07 -1.83 4.89
C GLY A 89 4.16 -1.15 3.88
N PHE A 90 2.96 -0.84 4.35
CA PHE A 90 1.94 -0.11 3.61
C PHE A 90 1.89 1.34 4.10
N LEU A 91 1.55 2.26 3.20
CA LEU A 91 1.21 3.63 3.54
C LEU A 91 -0.22 3.90 3.08
N LEU A 92 -1.07 4.33 4.02
CA LEU A 92 -2.45 4.76 3.77
C LEU A 92 -2.45 6.28 3.60
N GLY A 93 -2.83 6.72 2.41
CA GLY A 93 -3.00 8.13 2.05
C GLY A 93 -4.42 8.63 2.36
N LYS A 94 -4.79 9.74 1.70
CA LYS A 94 -6.11 10.39 1.84
C LYS A 94 -7.16 9.91 0.83
N ASP A 95 -6.83 8.95 0.00
CA ASP A 95 -7.69 8.39 -1.03
C ASP A 95 -8.93 7.68 -0.48
#